data_AF-A0A1C4NKT8-F1
#
_entry.id   AF-A0A1C4NKT8-F1
#
_cell.length_a   1.000
_cell.length_b   1.000
_cell.length_c   1.000
_cell.angle_alpha   90.00
_cell.angle_beta   90.00
_cell.angle_gamma   90.00
#
_symmetry.space_group_name_H-M   'P 1'
#
loop_
_entity.id
_entity.type
_entity.pdbx_description
1 polymer ?
#
loop_
_entity_poly.entity_id
_entity_poly.type
_entity_poly.pdbx_seq_one_letter_code
_entity_poly.pdbx_strand_id
1 'polypeptide(L)'
;MSILRPSEKSDVVLVIREAGPIAAALRAALDGAAPEERAGLERAVALAEAAAGVSDDRVRADWVRARLAEAGYDGEIDSVRAVRALRQAEPRLTLLAAVQLQKAALAHPE
;
A
#
# COMPACT_ATOMS: atom_id res chain seq x y z
N MET A 1 1.91 -35.23 -18.91
CA MET A 1 2.49 -34.34 -17.88
C MET A 1 1.78 -33.00 -17.95
N SER A 2 0.71 -32.81 -17.16
CA SER A 2 -0.05 -31.56 -17.16
C SER A 2 0.70 -30.53 -16.33
N ILE A 3 1.16 -29.46 -16.98
CA ILE A 3 1.70 -28.29 -16.31
C ILE A 3 0.52 -27.65 -15.56
N LEU A 4 0.59 -27.59 -14.22
CA LEU A 4 -0.38 -26.88 -13.39
C LEU A 4 -0.47 -25.43 -13.89
N ARG A 5 -1.61 -25.06 -14.49
CA ARG A 5 -1.91 -23.65 -14.74
C ARG A 5 -2.07 -22.96 -13.37
N PRO A 6 -1.37 -21.86 -13.10
CA PRO A 6 -1.64 -21.08 -11.90
C PRO A 6 -3.12 -20.68 -11.87
N SER A 7 -3.75 -20.78 -10.70
CA SER A 7 -5.08 -20.21 -10.46
C SER A 7 -5.05 -18.73 -10.84
N GLU A 8 -6.02 -18.27 -11.64
CA GLU A 8 -6.18 -16.84 -11.97
C GLU A 8 -6.49 -15.97 -10.74
N LYS A 9 -6.91 -16.62 -9.64
CA LYS A 9 -7.15 -15.99 -8.34
C LYS A 9 -5.91 -16.09 -7.46
N SER A 10 -5.56 -15.00 -6.81
CA SER A 10 -4.40 -14.86 -5.91
C SER A 10 -4.85 -14.58 -4.48
N ASP A 11 -4.23 -15.28 -3.53
CA ASP A 11 -4.29 -14.94 -2.10
C ASP A 11 -3.24 -13.89 -1.70
N VAL A 12 -2.34 -13.54 -2.61
CA VAL A 12 -1.18 -12.68 -2.35
C VAL A 12 -1.43 -11.28 -2.88
N VAL A 13 -1.25 -10.29 -2.00
CA VAL A 13 -1.17 -8.86 -2.33
C VAL A 13 0.24 -8.39 -2.01
N LEU A 14 0.99 -8.05 -3.06
CA LEU A 14 2.38 -7.62 -2.94
C LEU A 14 2.43 -6.13 -2.59
N VAL A 15 3.20 -5.78 -1.55
CA VAL A 15 3.53 -4.40 -1.24
C VAL A 15 4.92 -4.12 -1.82
N ILE A 16 5.01 -3.09 -2.67
CA ILE A 16 6.28 -2.66 -3.28
C ILE A 16 6.76 -1.42 -2.52
N ARG A 17 8.02 -1.41 -2.08
CA ARG A 17 8.59 -0.37 -1.21
C ARG A 17 9.72 0.38 -1.92
N GLU A 18 9.41 1.56 -2.43
CA GLU A 18 10.40 2.45 -3.07
C GLU A 18 10.96 3.52 -2.10
N ALA A 19 10.26 3.78 -0.99
CA ALA A 19 10.63 4.86 -0.06
C ALA A 19 12.02 4.67 0.58
N GLY A 20 12.44 3.42 0.84
CA GLY A 20 13.76 3.13 1.40
C GLY A 20 14.92 3.50 0.45
N PRO A 21 14.94 2.97 -0.79
CA PRO A 21 15.89 3.38 -1.81
C PRO A 21 15.89 4.90 -2.07
N ILE A 22 14.71 5.54 -2.11
CA ILE A 22 14.59 6.99 -2.28
C ILE A 22 15.23 7.74 -1.10
N ALA A 23 14.96 7.33 0.15
CA ALA A 23 15.57 7.93 1.33
C ALA A 23 17.10 7.80 1.31
N ALA A 24 17.63 6.66 0.84
CA ALA A 24 19.07 6.48 0.67
C ALA A 24 19.67 7.42 -0.39
N ALA A 25 19.00 7.58 -1.54
CA ALA A 25 19.44 8.51 -2.59
C ALA A 25 19.42 9.97 -2.10
N LEU A 26 18.39 10.36 -1.33
CA LEU A 26 18.28 11.71 -0.77
C LEU A 26 19.35 12.00 0.29
N ARG A 27 19.72 11.02 1.13
CA ARG A 27 20.84 11.18 2.08
C ARG A 27 22.16 11.38 1.35
N ALA A 28 22.43 10.57 0.31
CA ALA A 28 23.63 10.71 -0.50
C ALA A 28 23.70 12.09 -1.19
N ALA A 29 22.56 12.62 -1.66
CA ALA A 29 22.49 13.97 -2.20
C ALA A 29 22.75 15.05 -1.14
N LEU A 30 22.24 14.86 0.08
CA LEU A 30 22.44 15.80 1.20
C LEU A 30 23.91 15.90 1.64
N ASP A 31 24.68 14.82 1.55
CA ASP A 31 26.11 14.81 1.91
C ASP A 31 26.95 15.74 1.03
N GLY A 32 26.55 15.95 -0.22
CA GLY A 32 27.20 16.84 -1.18
C GLY A 32 26.48 18.17 -1.44
N ALA A 33 25.41 18.46 -0.70
CA ALA A 33 24.52 19.58 -1.00
C ALA A 33 25.17 20.94 -0.73
N ALA A 34 24.92 21.89 -1.65
CA ALA A 34 25.25 23.29 -1.42
C ALA A 34 24.43 23.87 -0.24
N PRO A 35 24.91 24.89 0.48
CA PRO A 35 24.21 25.47 1.63
C PRO A 35 22.77 25.89 1.33
N GLU A 36 22.51 26.36 0.11
CA GLU A 36 21.21 26.86 -0.34
C GLU A 36 20.17 25.73 -0.48
N GLU A 37 20.60 24.52 -0.82
CA GLU A 37 19.72 23.36 -1.04
C GLU A 37 19.55 22.50 0.22
N ARG A 38 20.47 22.63 1.17
CA ARG A 38 20.59 21.77 2.35
C ARG A 38 19.29 21.66 3.15
N ALA A 39 18.68 22.79 3.51
CA ALA A 39 17.45 22.80 4.30
C ALA A 39 16.24 22.19 3.55
N GLY A 40 16.25 22.24 2.21
CA GLY A 40 15.26 21.54 1.39
C GLY A 40 15.47 20.03 1.41
N LEU A 41 16.71 19.58 1.23
CA LEU A 41 17.08 18.16 1.21
C LEU A 41 16.91 17.49 2.58
N GLU A 42 17.21 18.17 3.69
CA GLU A 42 16.96 17.67 5.04
C GLU A 42 15.46 17.37 5.27
N ARG A 43 14.58 18.26 4.80
CA ARG A 43 13.13 18.03 4.84
C ARG A 43 12.71 16.88 3.93
N ALA A 44 13.29 16.78 2.74
CA ALA A 44 13.00 15.69 1.81
C ALA A 44 13.41 14.31 2.39
N VAL A 45 14.59 14.23 3.02
CA VAL A 45 15.06 13.02 3.72
C VAL A 45 14.06 12.65 4.83
N ALA A 46 13.69 13.59 5.69
CA ALA A 46 12.75 13.33 6.78
C ALA A 46 11.40 12.79 6.29
N LEU A 47 10.87 13.34 5.18
CA LEU A 47 9.63 12.86 4.57
C LEU A 47 9.77 11.45 3.98
N ALA A 48 10.86 11.17 3.27
CA ALA A 48 11.11 9.86 2.68
C ALA A 48 11.33 8.78 3.76
N GLU A 49 12.00 9.12 4.85
CA GLU A 49 12.18 8.23 6.00
C GLU A 49 10.87 7.95 6.72
N ALA A 50 10.03 8.97 6.92
CA ALA A 50 8.69 8.77 7.47
C ALA A 50 7.86 7.82 6.59
N ALA A 51 7.91 7.98 5.26
CA ALA A 51 7.24 7.07 4.31
C ALA A 51 7.85 5.65 4.32
N ALA A 52 9.16 5.53 4.48
CA ALA A 52 9.84 4.24 4.62
C ALA A 52 9.47 3.52 5.93
N GLY A 53 9.14 4.27 6.98
CA GLY A 53 8.74 3.74 8.28
C GLY A 53 7.29 3.22 8.36
N VAL A 54 6.44 3.51 7.36
CA VAL A 54 5.05 3.02 7.36
C VAL A 54 5.01 1.50 7.29
N SER A 55 4.20 0.85 8.13
CA SER A 55 4.06 -0.61 8.11
C SER A 55 3.33 -1.09 6.86
N ASP A 56 3.65 -2.30 6.40
CA ASP A 56 2.95 -2.90 5.25
C ASP A 56 1.45 -3.03 5.48
N ASP A 57 1.02 -3.27 6.72
CA ASP A 57 -0.40 -3.40 7.07
C ASP A 57 -1.14 -2.07 6.94
N ARG A 58 -0.50 -0.94 7.29
CA ARG A 58 -1.06 0.39 7.01
C ARG A 58 -1.13 0.66 5.52
N VAL A 59 -0.08 0.33 4.75
CA VAL A 59 -0.10 0.48 3.28
C VAL A 59 -1.23 -0.34 2.66
N ARG A 60 -1.46 -1.57 3.11
CA ARG A 60 -2.59 -2.41 2.66
C ARG A 60 -3.93 -1.79 3.05
N ALA A 61 -4.06 -1.26 4.26
CA ALA A 61 -5.27 -0.59 4.73
C ALA A 61 -5.64 0.60 3.81
N ASP A 62 -4.66 1.47 3.55
CA ASP A 62 -4.84 2.65 2.70
C ASP A 62 -5.19 2.23 1.25
N TRP A 63 -4.54 1.18 0.74
CA TRP A 63 -4.86 0.61 -0.58
C TRP A 63 -6.29 0.08 -0.66
N VAL A 64 -6.79 -0.62 0.38
CA VAL A 64 -8.19 -1.11 0.41
C VAL A 64 -9.17 0.07 0.34
N ARG A 65 -8.95 1.10 1.16
CA ARG A 65 -9.81 2.30 1.17
C ARG A 65 -9.80 2.99 -0.20
N ALA A 66 -8.63 3.13 -0.81
CA ALA A 66 -8.50 3.72 -2.15
C ALA A 66 -9.28 2.90 -3.20
N ARG A 67 -9.18 1.56 -3.20
CA ARG A 67 -9.94 0.71 -4.14
C ARG A 67 -11.44 0.80 -3.94
N LEU A 68 -11.90 0.86 -2.69
CA LEU A 68 -13.33 1.03 -2.38
C LEU A 68 -13.84 2.39 -2.85
N ALA A 69 -13.09 3.46 -2.59
CA ALA A 69 -13.44 4.80 -3.04
C ALA A 69 -13.50 4.90 -4.58
N GLU A 70 -12.52 4.33 -5.28
CA GLU A 70 -12.51 4.26 -6.76
C GLU A 70 -13.67 3.43 -7.32
N ALA A 71 -14.08 2.39 -6.59
CA ALA A 71 -15.27 1.60 -6.93
C ALA A 71 -16.60 2.32 -6.59
N GLY A 72 -16.55 3.53 -6.04
CA GLY A 72 -17.72 4.30 -5.61
C GLY A 72 -18.41 3.71 -4.39
N TYR A 73 -17.71 2.92 -3.58
CA TYR A 73 -18.24 2.35 -2.35
C TYR A 73 -18.01 3.31 -1.16
N ASP A 74 -19.09 3.80 -0.57
CA ASP A 74 -19.12 4.79 0.50
C ASP A 74 -19.65 4.24 1.84
N GLY A 75 -19.90 2.92 1.91
CA GLY A 75 -20.44 2.27 3.10
C GLY A 75 -19.38 1.83 4.12
N GLU A 76 -19.85 1.22 5.21
CA GLU A 76 -19.00 0.70 6.28
C GLU A 76 -18.04 -0.39 5.81
N ILE A 77 -16.75 -0.21 6.13
CA ILE A 77 -15.68 -1.11 5.70
C ILE A 77 -15.80 -2.50 6.33
N ASP A 78 -16.48 -2.67 7.46
CA ASP A 78 -16.71 -3.95 8.13
C ASP A 78 -17.76 -4.83 7.44
N SER A 79 -18.45 -4.30 6.44
CA SER A 79 -19.59 -4.98 5.83
C SER A 79 -19.18 -6.00 4.75
N VAL A 80 -20.03 -7.02 4.55
CA VAL A 80 -19.88 -7.95 3.41
C VAL A 80 -19.97 -7.22 2.07
N ARG A 81 -20.66 -6.07 2.02
CA ARG A 81 -20.73 -5.23 0.82
C ARG A 81 -19.38 -4.63 0.47
N ALA A 82 -18.57 -4.23 1.44
CA ALA A 82 -17.20 -3.77 1.23
C ALA A 82 -16.33 -4.89 0.62
N VAL A 83 -16.40 -6.12 1.16
CA VAL A 83 -15.67 -7.28 0.60
C VAL A 83 -16.10 -7.57 -0.84
N ARG A 84 -17.41 -7.46 -1.13
CA ARG A 84 -17.93 -7.63 -2.48
C ARG A 84 -17.42 -6.54 -3.43
N ALA A 85 -17.48 -5.28 -3.01
CA ALA A 85 -17.00 -4.14 -3.79
C ALA A 85 -15.51 -4.27 -4.09
N LEU A 86 -14.70 -4.63 -3.09
CA LEU A 86 -13.26 -4.85 -3.26
C LEU A 86 -12.96 -5.95 -4.30
N ARG A 87 -13.69 -7.06 -4.28
CA ARG A 87 -13.52 -8.14 -5.27
C ARG A 87 -14.06 -7.81 -6.66
N GLN A 88 -14.97 -6.84 -6.77
CA GLN A 88 -15.42 -6.32 -8.05
C GLN A 88 -14.38 -5.37 -8.64
N ALA A 89 -13.78 -4.51 -7.80
CA ALA A 89 -12.68 -3.63 -8.17
C ALA A 89 -11.41 -4.43 -8.54
N GLU A 90 -11.16 -5.53 -7.83
CA GLU A 90 -9.98 -6.37 -7.99
C GLU A 90 -10.38 -7.84 -8.25
N PRO A 91 -10.73 -8.20 -9.51
CA PRO A 91 -11.31 -9.50 -9.84
C PRO A 91 -10.41 -10.68 -9.55
N ARG A 92 -9.10 -10.48 -9.40
CA ARG A 92 -8.13 -11.55 -9.11
C ARG A 92 -8.06 -11.91 -7.63
N LEU A 93 -8.66 -11.12 -6.74
CA LEU A 93 -8.72 -11.48 -5.33
C LEU A 93 -9.61 -12.71 -5.10
N THR A 94 -9.08 -13.65 -4.33
CA THR A 94 -9.91 -14.66 -3.69
C THR A 94 -10.81 -14.00 -2.64
N LEU A 95 -11.82 -14.74 -2.17
CA LEU A 95 -12.62 -14.28 -1.03
C LEU A 95 -11.77 -14.16 0.25
N LEU A 96 -10.85 -15.11 0.47
CA LEU A 96 -9.99 -15.12 1.64
C LEU A 96 -9.09 -13.88 1.68
N ALA A 97 -8.40 -13.55 0.58
CA ALA A 97 -7.57 -12.36 0.49
C ALA A 97 -8.36 -11.08 0.74
N ALA A 98 -9.54 -10.95 0.13
CA ALA A 98 -10.39 -9.78 0.33
C ALA A 98 -10.82 -9.61 1.80
N VAL A 99 -11.12 -10.71 2.51
CA VAL A 99 -11.43 -10.69 3.95
C VAL A 99 -10.20 -10.33 4.78
N GLN A 100 -9.02 -10.85 4.47
CA GLN A 100 -7.79 -10.50 5.21
C GLN A 100 -7.42 -9.03 5.01
N LEU A 101 -7.56 -8.52 3.80
CA LEU A 101 -7.36 -7.10 3.47
C LEU A 101 -8.35 -6.20 4.23
N GLN A 102 -9.63 -6.59 4.30
CA GLN A 102 -10.63 -5.88 5.11
C GLN A 102 -10.23 -5.84 6.59
N LYS A 103 -9.79 -6.97 7.16
CA LYS A 103 -9.34 -7.04 8.55
C LYS A 103 -8.11 -6.16 8.81
N ALA A 104 -7.13 -6.15 7.91
CA ALA A 104 -5.98 -5.25 7.99
C ALA A 104 -6.43 -3.78 8.00
N ALA A 105 -7.39 -3.42 7.16
CA ALA A 105 -7.94 -2.07 7.13
C ALA A 105 -8.67 -1.68 8.42
N LEU A 106 -9.40 -2.61 9.05
CA LEU A 106 -10.04 -2.40 10.35
C LEU A 106 -9.05 -2.28 11.50
N ALA A 107 -7.93 -3.00 11.45
CA ALA A 107 -6.86 -2.90 12.45
C ALA A 107 -6.08 -1.56 12.36
N HIS A 108 -6.19 -0.85 11.25
CA HIS A 108 -5.57 0.44 10.99
C HIS A 108 -6.63 1.50 10.61
N PRO A 109 -7.39 2.01 11.61
CA PRO A 109 -8.33 3.11 11.39
C PRO A 109 -7.58 4.38 10.93
N GLU A 110 -8.31 5.28 10.28
CA GLU A 110 -7.76 6.54 9.73
C GLU A 110 -7.08 7.39 10.80
#